data_AF-A0A947RF14-F1
#
_entry.id   AF-A0A947RF14-F1
#
_cell.length_a   1.000
_cell.length_b   1.000
_cell.length_c   1.000
_cell.angle_alpha   90.00
_cell.angle_beta   90.00
_cell.angle_gamma   90.00
#
_symmetry.space_group_name_H-M   'P 1'
#
loop_
_entity.id
_entity.type
_entity.pdbx_description
1 polymer ?
#
loop_
_entity_poly.entity_id
_entity_poly.type
_entity_poly.pdbx_seq_one_letter_code
_entity_poly.pdbx_strand_id
1 'polypeptide(L)'
;MNDNRHAKKLCNGYFIYILLFVYFVLISGHVYAVDESSCKVCHSENAVEHEQSVHAELDVTCVTCHGGDPSDPDSTAMSPEKGFKGNPSRLEIPDFCSRCHADRTIMAQYGLNVHQLEDYKLSDHGKALYNGDTNVAVCTDCHGQHRILAVSDPRSSVSHDNIARTCSKCHSNKELMDQYGLPSDAYRDYINSVHAKPLHGATQATATCAACHSSHGASKPEALAVQNVCSQCHSHVREYIKNSPHHELAEKGVMSCESCHGYHAIKSVTEQKLLSACVSCHERNTTATEVADNIYSQISTTRKDYTEALKIVDQLEFERHFVQDLRGRLEEAKMGLLEAARDIHTLDPRRVEERLVITNAVVDEVHRREEQYRESRRTWNIALIPMWMFILVLSFLLYWKKCKDESED
;
A
#
# COMPACT_ATOMS: atom_id res chain seq x y z
N MET A 1 8.36 -72.94 55.34
CA MET A 1 9.30 -71.87 54.96
C MET A 1 8.71 -71.11 53.79
N ASN A 2 7.78 -70.21 54.08
CA ASN A 2 7.14 -69.40 53.05
C ASN A 2 7.06 -67.95 53.56
N ASP A 3 7.30 -67.05 52.62
CA ASP A 3 6.97 -65.63 52.66
C ASP A 3 7.81 -64.69 53.55
N ASN A 4 8.89 -64.17 52.97
CA ASN A 4 9.53 -62.94 53.48
C ASN A 4 10.15 -62.09 52.35
N ARG A 5 9.64 -62.24 51.12
CA ARG A 5 10.12 -61.49 49.95
C ARG A 5 9.15 -60.41 49.43
N HIS A 6 7.91 -60.36 49.92
CA HIS A 6 6.95 -59.33 49.53
C HIS A 6 7.04 -58.02 50.35
N ALA A 7 7.49 -58.05 51.60
CA ALA A 7 7.53 -56.85 52.46
C ALA A 7 8.62 -55.83 52.06
N LYS A 8 9.74 -56.27 51.46
CA LYS A 8 10.86 -55.37 51.10
C LYS A 8 10.64 -54.55 49.82
N LYS A 9 9.77 -55.00 48.91
CA LYS A 9 9.49 -54.27 47.65
C LYS A 9 8.47 -53.13 47.82
N LEU A 10 7.61 -53.19 48.84
CA LEU A 10 6.62 -52.14 49.13
C LEU A 10 7.23 -50.91 49.82
N CYS A 11 8.30 -51.08 50.61
CA CYS A 11 8.95 -49.97 51.33
C CYS A 11 9.79 -49.05 50.41
N ASN A 12 10.48 -49.62 49.40
CA ASN A 12 11.28 -48.84 48.45
C ASN A 12 10.43 -48.04 47.44
N GLY A 13 9.23 -48.53 47.09
CA GLY A 13 8.32 -47.82 46.21
C GLY A 13 7.80 -46.54 46.87
N TYR A 14 7.33 -46.64 48.13
CA TYR A 14 6.83 -45.50 48.89
C TYR A 14 7.89 -44.41 49.13
N PHE A 15 9.16 -44.80 49.34
CA PHE A 15 10.24 -43.83 49.53
C PHE A 15 10.55 -43.02 48.27
N ILE A 16 10.45 -43.65 47.08
CA ILE A 16 10.62 -42.97 45.79
C ILE A 16 9.45 -42.01 45.51
N TYR A 17 8.21 -42.42 45.82
CA TYR A 17 7.04 -41.54 45.67
C TYR A 17 7.07 -40.36 46.64
N ILE A 18 7.56 -40.54 47.87
CA ILE A 18 7.73 -39.44 48.82
C ILE A 18 8.85 -38.49 48.37
N LEU A 19 9.97 -39.01 47.86
CA LEU A 19 11.04 -38.17 47.31
C LEU A 19 10.61 -37.43 46.05
N LEU A 20 9.83 -38.05 45.17
CA LEU A 20 9.24 -37.39 43.99
C LEU A 20 8.19 -36.37 44.40
N PHE A 21 7.39 -36.63 45.43
CA PHE A 21 6.42 -35.67 45.96
C PHE A 21 7.11 -34.48 46.63
N VAL A 22 8.16 -34.70 47.44
CA VAL A 22 8.97 -33.64 48.03
C VAL A 22 9.72 -32.86 46.94
N TYR A 23 10.26 -33.52 45.91
CA TYR A 23 10.87 -32.86 44.76
C TYR A 23 9.85 -32.05 43.95
N PHE A 24 8.64 -32.56 43.76
CA PHE A 24 7.55 -31.85 43.10
C PHE A 24 7.08 -30.65 43.93
N VAL A 25 6.97 -30.78 45.25
CA VAL A 25 6.65 -29.68 46.18
C VAL A 25 7.77 -28.63 46.22
N LEU A 26 9.04 -29.04 46.14
CA LEU A 26 10.19 -28.13 46.06
C LEU A 26 10.29 -27.40 44.71
N ILE A 27 9.87 -28.03 43.61
CA ILE A 27 9.74 -27.35 42.30
C ILE A 27 8.50 -26.45 42.27
N SER A 28 7.39 -26.87 42.89
CA SER A 28 6.16 -26.05 43.04
C SER A 28 6.39 -24.83 43.94
N GLY A 29 7.41 -24.89 44.81
CA GLY A 29 7.86 -23.79 45.66
C GLY A 29 8.68 -22.72 44.94
N HIS A 30 8.97 -22.90 43.65
CA HIS A 30 9.24 -21.75 42.77
C HIS A 30 7.90 -21.08 42.51
N VAL A 31 7.37 -20.44 43.56
CA VAL A 31 6.59 -19.22 43.40
C VAL A 31 7.43 -18.40 42.43
N TYR A 32 6.96 -18.29 41.19
CA TYR A 32 7.34 -17.16 40.37
C TYR A 32 7.00 -15.97 41.25
N ALA A 33 8.01 -15.41 41.92
CA ALA A 33 7.88 -14.08 42.46
C ALA A 33 7.67 -13.24 41.21
N VAL A 34 6.40 -13.07 40.83
CA VAL A 34 6.00 -11.95 40.03
C VAL A 34 6.36 -10.79 40.94
N ASP A 35 7.51 -10.19 40.67
CA ASP A 35 7.90 -8.90 41.21
C ASP A 35 6.88 -7.90 40.66
N GLU A 36 5.66 -7.96 41.20
CA GLU A 36 4.60 -7.03 40.85
C GLU A 36 5.00 -5.70 41.47
N SER A 37 5.73 -4.93 40.68
CA SER A 37 6.00 -3.53 40.94
C SER A 37 4.73 -2.88 41.51
N SER A 38 4.86 -2.28 42.69
CA SER A 38 3.79 -1.54 43.36
C SER A 38 3.13 -0.51 42.46
N CYS A 39 3.89 0.03 41.50
CA CYS A 39 3.42 0.96 40.48
C CYS A 39 2.22 0.40 39.71
N LYS A 40 2.21 -0.90 39.37
CA LYS A 40 1.13 -1.53 38.61
C LYS A 40 -0.16 -1.68 39.42
N VAL A 41 -0.04 -1.82 40.75
CA VAL A 41 -1.19 -1.94 41.66
C VAL A 41 -1.92 -0.61 41.74
N CYS A 42 -1.18 0.50 41.90
CA CYS A 42 -1.78 1.84 42.00
C CYS A 42 -2.13 2.45 40.63
N HIS A 43 -1.34 2.18 39.58
CA HIS A 43 -1.56 2.70 38.22
C HIS A 43 -2.03 1.60 37.27
N SER A 44 -3.08 0.88 37.68
CA SER A 44 -3.58 -0.30 36.97
C SER A 44 -3.98 -0.03 35.51
N GLU A 45 -4.58 1.12 35.20
CA GLU A 45 -4.91 1.49 33.82
C GLU A 45 -3.66 1.63 32.93
N ASN A 46 -2.67 2.37 33.42
CA ASN A 46 -1.38 2.51 32.72
C ASN A 46 -0.63 1.18 32.63
N ALA A 47 -0.74 0.33 33.64
CA ALA A 47 -0.14 -1.00 33.64
C ALA A 47 -0.73 -1.89 32.53
N VAL A 48 -2.06 -1.89 32.37
CA VAL A 48 -2.74 -2.63 31.29
C VAL A 48 -2.33 -2.13 29.91
N GLU A 49 -2.20 -0.80 29.73
CA GLU A 49 -1.70 -0.23 28.48
C GLU A 49 -0.25 -0.61 28.20
N HIS A 50 0.60 -0.50 29.22
CA HIS A 50 2.02 -0.82 29.15
C HIS A 50 2.25 -2.29 28.83
N GLU A 51 1.50 -3.22 29.41
CA GLU A 51 1.59 -4.66 29.15
C GLU A 51 1.31 -5.03 27.70
N GLN A 52 0.62 -4.17 26.95
CA GLN A 52 0.38 -4.36 25.52
C GLN A 52 1.47 -3.74 24.64
N SER A 53 2.44 -3.05 25.23
CA SER A 53 3.49 -2.34 24.51
C SER A 53 4.68 -3.24 24.18
N VAL A 54 5.41 -2.87 23.13
CA VAL A 54 6.70 -3.51 22.80
C VAL A 54 7.75 -3.30 23.90
N HIS A 55 7.58 -2.26 24.73
CA HIS A 55 8.47 -2.00 25.86
C HIS A 55 8.29 -3.04 26.97
N ALA A 56 7.07 -3.46 27.27
CA ALA A 56 6.83 -4.56 28.21
C ALA A 56 7.41 -5.89 27.72
N GLU A 57 7.32 -6.17 26.42
CA GLU A 57 7.90 -7.38 25.81
C GLU A 57 9.44 -7.42 25.91
N LEU A 58 10.07 -6.26 26.08
CA LEU A 58 11.52 -6.07 26.18
C LEU A 58 12.00 -5.77 27.60
N ASP A 59 11.18 -6.05 28.62
CA ASP A 59 11.48 -5.81 30.04
C ASP A 59 11.81 -4.35 30.39
N VAL A 60 11.34 -3.40 29.58
CA VAL A 60 11.33 -1.98 29.96
C VAL A 60 10.18 -1.78 30.93
N THR A 61 10.49 -1.37 32.17
CA THR A 61 9.50 -1.25 33.25
C THR A 61 9.09 0.20 33.50
N CYS A 62 8.09 0.39 34.36
CA CYS A 62 7.65 1.72 34.79
C CYS A 62 8.81 2.57 35.32
N VAL A 63 9.71 1.96 36.11
CA VAL A 63 10.85 2.63 36.72
C VAL A 63 11.99 2.90 35.73
N THR A 64 12.07 2.16 34.63
CA THR A 64 13.02 2.46 33.54
C THR A 64 12.72 3.84 32.94
N CYS A 65 11.44 4.17 32.76
CA CYS A 65 10.97 5.45 32.23
C CYS A 65 10.93 6.53 33.32
N HIS A 66 10.17 6.28 34.40
CA HIS A 66 9.84 7.29 35.41
C HIS A 66 10.75 7.30 36.63
N GLY A 67 11.64 6.31 36.82
CA GLY A 67 12.38 6.14 38.07
C GLY A 67 11.47 5.76 39.24
N GLY A 68 11.93 6.01 40.47
CA GLY A 68 11.21 5.60 41.69
C GLY A 68 11.59 4.20 42.15
N ASP A 69 10.85 3.70 43.13
CA ASP A 69 11.10 2.42 43.78
C ASP A 69 9.90 1.48 43.62
N PRO A 70 10.04 0.41 42.80
CA PRO A 70 8.92 -0.48 42.50
C PRO A 70 8.57 -1.41 43.66
N SER A 71 9.39 -1.47 44.71
CA SER A 71 9.15 -2.31 45.89
C SER A 71 8.39 -1.58 47.00
N ASP A 72 8.29 -0.25 46.91
CA ASP A 72 7.59 0.56 47.90
C ASP A 72 6.09 0.63 47.55
N PRO A 73 5.18 0.08 48.38
CA PRO A 73 3.75 0.09 48.12
C PRO A 73 3.10 1.46 48.32
N ASP A 74 3.80 2.41 48.94
CA ASP A 74 3.26 3.71 49.30
C ASP A 74 3.59 4.79 48.25
N SER A 75 2.93 5.94 48.34
CA SER A 75 3.18 7.09 47.46
C SER A 75 4.63 7.61 47.48
N THR A 76 5.40 7.24 48.50
CA THR A 76 6.83 7.52 48.62
C THR A 76 7.67 6.83 47.54
N ALA A 77 7.13 5.82 46.85
CA ALA A 77 7.70 5.22 45.65
C ALA A 77 8.01 6.25 44.56
N MET A 78 7.21 7.32 44.49
CA MET A 78 7.34 8.42 43.52
C MET A 78 8.07 9.64 44.09
N SER A 79 8.88 9.46 45.13
CA SER A 79 9.65 10.56 45.72
C SER A 79 10.90 10.91 44.88
N PRO A 80 11.28 12.20 44.79
CA PRO A 80 12.54 12.61 44.16
C PRO A 80 13.77 11.94 44.77
N GLU A 81 13.75 11.66 46.08
CA GLU A 81 14.82 10.97 46.80
C GLU A 81 15.05 9.54 46.27
N LYS A 82 14.00 8.90 45.78
CA LYS A 82 14.05 7.58 45.13
C LYS A 82 14.26 7.67 43.62
N GLY A 83 14.67 8.85 43.13
CA GLY A 83 15.01 9.06 41.72
C GLY A 83 13.79 9.11 40.79
N PHE A 84 12.59 9.36 41.33
CA PHE A 84 11.40 9.57 40.51
C PHE A 84 11.54 10.86 39.70
N LYS A 85 11.24 10.76 38.40
CA LYS A 85 11.43 11.81 37.39
C LYS A 85 10.13 12.50 37.00
N GLY A 86 8.98 11.94 37.40
CA GLY A 86 7.68 12.45 37.01
C GLY A 86 7.36 12.23 35.53
N ASN A 87 6.37 12.98 35.05
CA ASN A 87 5.92 12.94 33.66
C ASN A 87 6.63 14.04 32.88
N PRO A 88 7.31 13.74 31.75
CA PRO A 88 7.95 14.75 30.94
C PRO A 88 6.90 15.71 30.36
N SER A 89 7.20 17.02 30.40
CA SER A 89 6.43 18.01 29.64
C SER A 89 6.59 17.78 28.14
N ARG A 90 5.71 18.35 27.31
CA ARG A 90 5.77 18.21 25.85
C ARG A 90 7.12 18.62 25.26
N LEU A 91 7.76 19.66 25.82
CA LEU A 91 9.08 20.13 25.40
C LEU A 91 10.19 19.11 25.74
N GLU A 92 10.02 18.32 26.80
CA GLU A 92 11.01 17.35 27.27
C GLU A 92 10.84 15.97 26.61
N ILE A 93 9.70 15.67 25.99
CA ILE A 93 9.40 14.35 25.40
C ILE A 93 10.43 13.89 24.37
N PRO A 94 10.89 14.72 23.41
CA PRO A 94 11.90 14.28 22.44
C PRO A 94 13.19 13.83 23.11
N ASP A 95 13.71 14.63 24.05
CA ASP A 95 14.94 14.32 24.77
C ASP A 95 14.74 13.14 25.74
N PHE A 96 13.53 12.98 26.31
CA PHE A 96 13.17 11.86 27.17
C PHE A 96 13.27 10.53 26.42
N CYS A 97 12.66 10.42 25.25
CA CYS A 97 12.69 9.20 24.43
C CYS A 97 14.10 8.93 23.88
N SER A 98 14.84 9.97 23.50
CA SER A 98 16.16 9.82 22.88
C SER A 98 17.25 9.33 23.83
N ARG A 99 17.04 9.40 25.15
CA ARG A 99 17.96 8.80 26.15
C ARG A 99 18.28 7.34 25.85
N CYS A 100 17.32 6.61 25.27
CA CYS A 100 17.54 5.25 24.78
C CYS A 100 17.51 5.19 23.25
N HIS A 101 16.56 5.86 22.60
CA HIS A 101 16.35 5.72 21.15
C HIS A 101 17.37 6.45 20.27
N ALA A 102 18.24 7.30 20.83
CA ALA A 102 19.41 7.85 20.13
C ALA A 102 20.72 7.17 20.56
N ASP A 103 20.68 6.18 21.46
CA ASP A 103 21.86 5.45 21.91
C ASP A 103 22.07 4.19 21.05
N ARG A 104 23.16 4.20 20.26
CA ARG A 104 23.53 3.08 19.39
C ARG A 104 23.83 1.80 20.16
N THR A 105 24.39 1.89 21.36
CA THR A 105 24.71 0.73 22.20
C THR A 105 23.42 0.01 22.60
N ILE A 106 22.37 0.77 22.91
CA ILE A 106 21.08 0.21 23.32
C ILE A 106 20.29 -0.27 22.10
N MET A 107 20.23 0.54 21.03
CA MET A 107 19.33 0.29 19.89
C MET A 107 19.87 -0.70 18.84
N ALA A 108 21.19 -0.88 18.73
CA ALA A 108 21.78 -1.75 17.71
C ALA A 108 21.29 -3.21 17.80
N GLN A 109 21.06 -3.72 19.02
CA GLN A 109 20.57 -5.08 19.22
C GLN A 109 19.14 -5.30 18.69
N TYR A 110 18.37 -4.22 18.53
CA TYR A 110 17.00 -4.25 18.01
C TYR A 110 16.94 -3.87 16.52
N GLY A 111 18.08 -3.58 15.89
CA GLY A 111 18.15 -3.13 14.50
C GLY A 111 17.46 -1.78 14.25
N LEU A 112 17.29 -0.97 15.30
CA LEU A 112 16.64 0.33 15.20
C LEU A 112 17.63 1.42 14.80
N ASN A 113 17.17 2.36 13.96
CA ASN A 113 17.89 3.60 13.70
C ASN A 113 18.00 4.41 15.01
N VAL A 114 19.01 5.27 15.10
CA VAL A 114 19.25 6.19 16.22
C VAL A 114 19.19 7.66 15.84
N HIS A 115 18.99 7.98 14.56
CA HIS A 115 18.99 9.34 14.02
C HIS A 115 17.62 10.03 14.07
N GLN A 116 16.61 9.40 14.67
CA GLN A 116 15.23 9.89 14.67
C GLN A 116 15.11 11.23 15.42
N LEU A 117 15.92 11.45 16.46
CA LEU A 117 15.92 12.73 17.16
C LEU A 117 16.48 13.85 16.28
N GLU A 118 17.57 13.58 15.58
CA GLU A 118 18.18 14.53 14.64
C GLU A 118 17.22 14.85 13.50
N ASP A 119 16.59 13.84 12.91
CA ASP A 119 15.56 14.00 11.88
C ASP A 119 14.39 14.84 12.42
N TYR A 120 13.91 14.55 13.63
CA TYR A 120 12.84 15.31 14.28
C TYR A 120 13.23 16.76 14.52
N LYS A 121 14.45 17.04 15.00
CA LYS A 121 14.95 18.41 15.19
C LYS A 121 14.99 19.20 13.88
N LEU A 122 15.19 18.53 12.74
CA LEU A 122 15.18 19.15 11.42
C LEU A 122 13.77 19.27 10.81
N SER A 123 12.80 18.52 11.32
CA SER A 123 11.39 18.59 10.92
C SER A 123 10.75 19.93 11.27
N ASP A 124 9.64 20.27 10.60
CA ASP A 124 8.92 21.51 10.90
C ASP A 124 8.25 21.45 12.28
N HIS A 125 7.81 20.26 12.72
CA HIS A 125 7.32 20.04 14.08
C HIS A 125 8.40 20.27 15.14
N GLY A 126 9.58 19.69 14.96
CA GLY A 126 10.67 19.85 15.92
C GLY A 126 11.17 21.29 15.98
N LYS A 127 11.37 21.95 14.83
CA LYS A 127 11.74 23.37 14.78
C LYS A 127 10.76 24.25 15.57
N ALA A 128 9.46 24.04 15.39
CA ALA A 128 8.44 24.78 16.13
C ALA A 128 8.48 24.47 17.64
N LEU A 129 8.59 23.19 18.03
CA LEU A 129 8.69 22.77 19.43
C LEU A 129 9.89 23.41 20.13
N TYR A 130 11.08 23.37 19.51
CA TYR A 130 12.29 23.95 20.08
C TYR A 130 12.28 25.49 20.09
N ASN A 131 11.37 26.12 19.35
CA ASN A 131 11.06 27.55 19.47
C ASN A 131 9.98 27.86 20.54
N GLY A 132 9.52 26.85 21.28
CA GLY A 132 8.59 26.98 22.40
C GLY A 132 7.11 26.69 22.05
N ASP A 133 6.80 26.31 20.82
CA ASP A 133 5.43 25.98 20.43
C ASP A 133 5.07 24.53 20.81
N THR A 134 4.25 24.36 21.84
CA THR A 134 3.82 23.04 22.30
C THR A 134 2.60 22.47 21.55
N ASN A 135 2.01 23.23 20.61
CA ASN A 135 0.85 22.82 19.83
C ASN A 135 1.20 21.98 18.59
N VAL A 136 2.48 21.64 18.41
CA VAL A 136 2.98 20.76 17.35
C VAL A 136 3.18 19.33 17.83
N ALA A 137 3.28 18.39 16.90
CA ALA A 137 3.42 16.97 17.20
C ALA A 137 4.77 16.63 17.84
N VAL A 138 4.74 15.79 18.88
CA VAL A 138 5.90 15.17 19.54
C VAL A 138 5.80 13.64 19.45
N CYS A 139 6.82 12.93 19.91
CA CYS A 139 6.94 11.46 19.79
C CYS A 139 5.66 10.71 20.18
N THR A 140 5.04 11.13 21.29
CA THR A 140 3.88 10.46 21.89
C THR A 140 2.57 10.69 21.14
N ASP A 141 2.44 11.73 20.32
CA ASP A 141 1.22 11.97 19.53
C ASP A 141 1.07 10.96 18.40
N CYS A 142 2.20 10.45 17.91
CA CYS A 142 2.27 9.41 16.87
C CYS A 142 2.39 8.01 17.48
N HIS A 143 3.30 7.79 18.44
CA HIS A 143 3.61 6.45 18.96
C HIS A 143 2.76 6.04 20.18
N GLY A 144 2.05 6.98 20.80
CA GLY A 144 1.38 6.75 22.08
C GLY A 144 2.30 6.98 23.28
N GLN A 145 1.79 6.70 24.48
CA GLN A 145 2.50 6.95 25.75
C GLN A 145 2.87 5.64 26.45
N HIS A 146 1.91 4.98 27.10
CA HIS A 146 2.13 3.68 27.76
C HIS A 146 1.92 2.51 26.80
N ARG A 147 0.94 2.62 25.90
CA ARG A 147 0.66 1.62 24.85
C ARG A 147 1.47 1.87 23.56
N ILE A 148 2.80 1.77 23.64
CA ILE A 148 3.69 1.94 22.47
C ILE A 148 3.79 0.60 21.71
N LEU A 149 3.21 0.54 20.52
CA LEU A 149 3.20 -0.66 19.68
C LEU A 149 4.27 -0.62 18.59
N ALA A 150 4.79 -1.79 18.22
CA ALA A 150 5.71 -1.92 17.09
C ALA A 150 5.08 -1.40 15.78
N VAL A 151 5.89 -0.82 14.89
CA VAL A 151 5.45 -0.29 13.59
C VAL A 151 4.83 -1.38 12.69
N SER A 152 5.26 -2.63 12.86
CA SER A 152 4.71 -3.79 12.15
C SER A 152 3.34 -4.25 12.69
N ASP A 153 2.94 -3.82 13.89
CA ASP A 153 1.63 -4.18 14.44
C ASP A 153 0.52 -3.38 13.74
N PRO A 154 -0.47 -4.03 13.09
CA PRO A 154 -1.58 -3.33 12.43
C PRO A 154 -2.39 -2.39 13.34
N ARG A 155 -2.37 -2.61 14.67
CA ARG A 155 -3.04 -1.77 15.67
C ARG A 155 -2.25 -0.51 16.00
N SER A 156 -0.97 -0.44 15.66
CA SER A 156 -0.12 0.72 15.90
C SER A 156 -0.57 1.92 15.06
N SER A 157 -0.65 3.11 15.66
CA SER A 157 -0.95 4.36 14.94
C SER A 157 0.11 4.69 13.88
N VAL A 158 1.34 4.19 14.06
CA VAL A 158 2.43 4.37 13.09
C VAL A 158 2.60 3.18 12.15
N SER A 159 1.67 2.23 12.14
CA SER A 159 1.67 1.16 11.14
C SER A 159 1.37 1.72 9.75
N HIS A 160 1.87 1.03 8.72
CA HIS A 160 1.82 1.51 7.34
C HIS A 160 0.43 2.06 6.92
N ASP A 161 -0.64 1.30 7.18
CA ASP A 161 -2.00 1.68 6.76
C ASP A 161 -2.64 2.73 7.68
N ASN A 162 -2.08 2.94 8.88
CA ASN A 162 -2.58 3.91 9.85
C ASN A 162 -1.89 5.28 9.78
N ILE A 163 -0.70 5.39 9.17
CA ILE A 163 0.08 6.65 9.09
C ILE A 163 -0.80 7.82 8.62
N ALA A 164 -1.54 7.65 7.53
CA ALA A 164 -2.36 8.74 6.98
C ALA A 164 -3.44 9.21 7.97
N ARG A 165 -4.04 8.27 8.72
CA ARG A 165 -5.03 8.58 9.77
C ARG A 165 -4.37 9.25 10.98
N THR A 166 -3.13 8.88 11.30
CA THR A 166 -2.38 9.50 12.40
C THR A 166 -2.05 10.95 12.08
N CYS A 167 -1.56 11.25 10.87
CA CYS A 167 -1.35 12.62 10.43
C CYS A 167 -2.66 13.43 10.43
N SER A 168 -3.77 12.82 10.00
CA SER A 168 -5.06 13.50 9.85
C SER A 168 -5.68 13.96 11.17
N LYS A 169 -5.27 13.41 12.32
CA LYS A 169 -5.69 13.88 13.65
C LYS A 169 -5.45 15.39 13.83
N CYS A 170 -4.36 15.90 13.28
CA CYS A 170 -4.00 17.32 13.33
C CYS A 170 -4.14 17.99 11.97
N HIS A 171 -3.65 17.36 10.90
CA HIS A 171 -3.64 17.96 9.56
C HIS A 171 -5.00 18.01 8.85
N SER A 172 -6.06 17.45 9.44
CA SER A 172 -7.45 17.68 9.00
C SER A 172 -8.21 18.65 9.89
N ASN A 173 -7.59 19.16 10.96
CA ASN A 173 -8.20 20.15 11.85
C ASN A 173 -7.96 21.55 11.27
N LYS A 174 -9.04 22.17 10.78
CA LYS A 174 -8.96 23.48 10.13
C LYS A 174 -8.49 24.57 11.10
N GLU A 175 -9.06 24.61 12.30
CA GLU A 175 -8.75 25.62 13.30
C GLU A 175 -7.28 25.56 13.74
N LEU A 176 -6.70 24.36 13.82
CA LEU A 176 -5.28 24.17 14.11
C LEU A 176 -4.41 24.56 12.91
N MET A 177 -4.71 24.05 11.71
CA MET A 177 -3.88 24.30 10.53
C MET A 177 -3.89 25.76 10.07
N ASP A 178 -5.01 26.48 10.25
CA ASP A 178 -5.10 27.91 9.93
C ASP A 178 -4.10 28.74 10.77
N GLN A 179 -3.78 28.33 12.01
CA GLN A 179 -2.79 29.02 12.86
C GLN A 179 -1.38 28.98 12.25
N TYR A 180 -1.09 27.96 11.43
CA TYR A 180 0.19 27.77 10.75
C TYR A 180 0.12 28.15 9.26
N GLY A 181 -1.02 28.65 8.77
CA GLY A 181 -1.23 28.93 7.35
C GLY A 181 -1.15 27.69 6.46
N LEU A 182 -1.47 26.52 7.00
CA LEU A 182 -1.42 25.24 6.28
C LEU A 182 -2.81 24.80 5.81
N PRO A 183 -2.91 24.10 4.67
CA PRO A 183 -4.17 23.51 4.24
C PRO A 183 -4.59 22.34 5.14
N SER A 184 -5.89 22.18 5.36
CA SER A 184 -6.46 21.11 6.21
C SER A 184 -7.15 19.99 5.40
N ASP A 185 -6.98 19.97 4.09
CA ASP A 185 -7.65 19.00 3.20
C ASP A 185 -6.69 17.94 2.62
N ALA A 186 -5.41 17.98 2.99
CA ALA A 186 -4.38 17.04 2.54
C ALA A 186 -4.78 15.58 2.73
N TYR A 187 -5.42 15.21 3.86
CA TYR A 187 -5.86 13.84 4.09
C TYR A 187 -7.00 13.41 3.15
N ARG A 188 -8.01 14.28 2.95
CA ARG A 188 -9.12 14.04 2.03
C ARG A 188 -8.59 13.85 0.61
N ASP A 189 -7.62 14.66 0.22
CA ASP A 189 -7.05 14.61 -1.10
C ASP A 189 -6.19 13.35 -1.29
N TYR A 190 -5.36 13.01 -0.30
CA TYR A 190 -4.55 11.79 -0.27
C TYR A 190 -5.40 10.52 -0.38
N ILE A 191 -6.48 10.38 0.39
CA ILE A 191 -7.29 9.14 0.36
C ILE A 191 -7.96 8.91 -1.01
N ASN A 192 -8.15 10.00 -1.78
CA ASN A 192 -8.69 9.97 -3.13
C ASN A 192 -7.61 9.84 -4.22
N SER A 193 -6.33 9.79 -3.83
CA SER A 193 -5.19 9.62 -4.72
C SER A 193 -4.99 8.16 -5.14
N VAL A 194 -4.11 7.94 -6.12
CA VAL A 194 -3.64 6.59 -6.47
C VAL A 194 -2.70 5.99 -5.42
N HIS A 195 -2.01 6.81 -4.62
CA HIS A 195 -1.05 6.34 -3.61
C HIS A 195 -1.72 5.73 -2.38
N ALA A 196 -2.92 6.21 -2.03
CA ALA A 196 -3.71 5.62 -0.95
C ALA A 196 -4.34 4.27 -1.30
N LYS A 197 -4.34 3.89 -2.59
CA LYS A 197 -4.94 2.64 -3.06
C LYS A 197 -3.88 1.53 -3.16
N PRO A 198 -4.21 0.30 -2.76
CA PRO A 198 -3.38 -0.86 -3.09
C PRO A 198 -3.39 -1.09 -4.61
N LEU A 199 -2.24 -1.42 -5.19
CA LEU A 199 -2.09 -1.75 -6.61
C LEU A 199 -1.53 -3.17 -6.78
N HIS A 200 -1.85 -3.82 -7.89
CA HIS A 200 -1.27 -5.12 -8.31
C HIS A 200 -1.39 -6.26 -7.27
N GLY A 201 -2.51 -6.34 -6.55
CA GLY A 201 -2.74 -7.39 -5.56
C GLY A 201 -2.05 -7.14 -4.20
N ALA A 202 -1.46 -5.96 -4.01
CA ALA A 202 -1.00 -5.53 -2.68
C ALA A 202 -2.18 -5.41 -1.72
N THR A 203 -1.91 -5.66 -0.43
CA THR A 203 -2.88 -5.52 0.66
C THR A 203 -2.84 -4.15 1.33
N GLN A 204 -1.79 -3.36 1.06
CA GLN A 204 -1.51 -2.08 1.72
C GLN A 204 -1.47 -0.93 0.71
N ALA A 205 -1.58 0.30 1.21
CA ALA A 205 -1.43 1.49 0.38
C ALA A 205 -0.10 1.48 -0.39
N THR A 206 -0.06 2.11 -1.57
CA THR A 206 1.16 2.12 -2.39
C THR A 206 2.22 3.08 -1.83
N ALA A 207 1.80 4.21 -1.24
CA ALA A 207 2.69 5.13 -0.53
C ALA A 207 1.89 5.88 0.54
N THR A 208 2.51 6.19 1.68
CA THR A 208 1.90 6.93 2.79
C THR A 208 2.34 8.40 2.81
N CYS A 209 1.77 9.22 3.70
CA CYS A 209 2.20 10.61 3.89
C CYS A 209 3.72 10.71 4.18
N ALA A 210 4.25 9.76 4.96
CA ALA A 210 5.65 9.71 5.32
C ALA A 210 6.59 9.36 4.16
N ALA A 211 6.09 8.70 3.11
CA ALA A 211 6.90 8.41 1.93
C ALA A 211 7.34 9.69 1.20
N CYS A 212 6.55 10.77 1.33
CA CYS A 212 6.89 12.08 0.74
C CYS A 212 7.45 13.08 1.75
N HIS A 213 6.96 13.04 2.99
CA HIS A 213 7.30 14.03 4.02
C HIS A 213 8.35 13.55 5.03
N SER A 214 8.79 12.28 5.01
CA SER A 214 9.53 11.60 6.08
C SER A 214 8.69 11.37 7.35
N SER A 215 8.89 10.23 8.03
CA SER A 215 8.17 9.89 9.27
C SER A 215 8.66 10.70 10.46
N HIS A 216 9.98 10.80 10.64
CA HIS A 216 10.59 11.53 11.76
C HIS A 216 11.09 12.91 11.32
N GLY A 217 11.37 13.12 10.03
CA GLY A 217 11.79 14.39 9.45
C GLY A 217 10.65 15.19 8.79
N ALA A 218 9.42 15.03 9.28
CA ALA A 218 8.19 15.58 8.70
C ALA A 218 8.33 17.07 8.35
N SER A 219 8.48 17.37 7.06
CA SER A 219 8.64 18.74 6.57
C SER A 219 7.97 18.94 5.22
N LYS A 220 7.70 20.19 4.85
CA LYS A 220 7.24 20.54 3.51
C LYS A 220 8.43 20.49 2.52
N PRO A 221 8.43 19.57 1.53
CA PRO A 221 9.50 19.54 0.54
C PRO A 221 9.45 20.78 -0.35
N GLU A 222 10.62 21.36 -0.63
CA GLU A 222 10.78 22.38 -1.68
C GLU A 222 10.68 21.75 -3.08
N ALA A 223 10.41 22.52 -4.13
CA ALA A 223 10.15 21.99 -5.49
C ALA A 223 11.24 21.01 -6.00
N LEU A 224 12.53 21.36 -5.85
CA LEU A 224 13.64 20.47 -6.23
C LEU A 224 13.67 19.19 -5.37
N ALA A 225 13.28 19.29 -4.10
CA ALA A 225 13.13 18.14 -3.21
C ALA A 225 11.92 17.28 -3.60
N VAL A 226 10.81 17.87 -4.06
CA VAL A 226 9.62 17.14 -4.54
C VAL A 226 9.99 16.22 -5.71
N GLN A 227 10.73 16.71 -6.70
CA GLN A 227 11.18 15.89 -7.83
C GLN A 227 11.99 14.68 -7.37
N ASN A 228 12.90 14.88 -6.41
CA ASN A 228 13.73 13.81 -5.88
C ASN A 228 12.91 12.78 -5.09
N VAL A 229 11.92 13.22 -4.30
CA VAL A 229 10.99 12.36 -3.57
C VAL A 229 10.24 11.44 -4.52
N CYS A 230 9.62 11.98 -5.58
CA CYS A 230 8.89 11.18 -6.56
C CYS A 230 9.82 10.17 -7.28
N SER A 231 11.05 10.60 -7.57
CA SER A 231 12.01 9.81 -8.34
C SER A 231 12.61 8.62 -7.58
N GLN A 232 12.45 8.55 -6.25
CA GLN A 232 12.88 7.36 -5.49
C GLN A 232 12.14 6.10 -5.94
N CYS A 233 10.87 6.24 -6.33
CA CYS A 233 10.06 5.15 -6.88
C CYS A 233 9.86 5.27 -8.38
N HIS A 234 9.66 6.49 -8.91
CA HIS A 234 9.43 6.76 -10.33
C HIS A 234 10.71 7.09 -11.10
N SER A 235 11.80 6.36 -10.83
CA SER A 235 13.12 6.62 -11.40
C SER A 235 13.14 6.59 -12.93
N HIS A 236 12.39 5.66 -13.55
CA HIS A 236 12.27 5.60 -15.02
C HIS A 236 11.55 6.82 -15.60
N VAL A 237 10.56 7.38 -14.89
CA VAL A 237 9.86 8.58 -15.33
C VAL A 237 10.80 9.77 -15.36
N ARG A 238 11.69 9.90 -14.37
CA ARG A 238 12.75 10.91 -14.38
C ARG A 238 13.62 10.81 -15.65
N GLU A 239 13.93 9.60 -16.10
CA GLU A 239 14.71 9.38 -17.32
C GLU A 239 13.95 9.79 -18.58
N TYR A 240 12.64 9.56 -18.64
CA TYR A 240 11.81 10.03 -19.75
C TYR A 240 11.76 11.56 -19.82
N ILE A 241 11.62 12.24 -18.66
CA ILE A 241 11.58 13.71 -18.59
C ILE A 241 12.89 14.32 -19.07
N LYS A 242 14.05 13.67 -18.86
CA LYS A 242 15.34 14.17 -19.40
C LYS A 242 15.34 14.31 -20.92
N ASN A 243 14.57 13.47 -21.60
CA ASN A 243 14.44 13.49 -23.05
C ASN A 243 13.28 14.39 -23.52
N SER A 244 12.62 15.11 -22.60
CA SER A 244 11.50 15.98 -22.89
C SER A 244 11.93 17.45 -23.02
N PRO A 245 11.13 18.30 -23.70
CA PRO A 245 11.34 19.75 -23.73
C PRO A 245 11.31 20.43 -22.35
N HIS A 246 10.76 19.76 -21.32
CA HIS A 246 10.68 20.28 -19.95
C HIS A 246 11.92 19.94 -19.10
N HIS A 247 12.91 19.22 -19.63
CA HIS A 247 14.10 18.81 -18.88
C HIS A 247 14.80 19.99 -18.20
N GLU A 248 15.09 21.07 -18.93
CA GLU A 248 15.84 22.21 -18.38
C GLU A 248 15.05 22.95 -17.28
N LEU A 249 13.73 23.04 -17.43
CA LEU A 249 12.84 23.64 -16.43
C LEU A 249 12.80 22.79 -15.16
N ALA A 250 12.81 21.46 -15.31
CA ALA A 250 12.87 20.53 -14.21
C ALA A 250 14.19 20.62 -13.44
N GLU A 251 15.34 20.61 -14.14
CA GLU A 251 16.65 20.73 -13.50
C GLU A 251 16.85 22.06 -12.77
N LYS A 252 16.23 23.14 -13.26
CA LYS A 252 16.26 24.45 -12.59
C LYS A 252 15.25 24.56 -11.43
N GLY A 253 14.44 23.53 -11.18
CA GLY A 253 13.38 23.55 -10.15
C GLY A 253 12.24 24.53 -10.43
N VAL A 254 12.14 25.02 -11.67
CA VAL A 254 11.06 25.93 -12.12
C VAL A 254 9.75 25.16 -12.33
N MET A 255 9.88 23.90 -12.73
CA MET A 255 8.78 22.96 -12.90
C MET A 255 9.14 21.66 -12.20
N SER A 256 8.18 20.97 -11.61
CA SER A 256 8.39 19.65 -11.03
C SER A 256 7.15 18.77 -11.24
N CYS A 257 7.17 17.53 -10.78
CA CYS A 257 6.13 16.53 -11.01
C CYS A 257 4.73 17.03 -10.61
N GLU A 258 4.65 17.77 -9.50
CA GLU A 258 3.42 18.34 -8.97
C GLU A 258 2.77 19.37 -9.91
N SER A 259 3.55 20.01 -10.79
CA SER A 259 3.03 21.03 -11.71
C SER A 259 2.02 20.40 -12.68
N CYS A 260 2.19 19.10 -12.99
CA CYS A 260 1.27 18.34 -13.84
C CYS A 260 0.34 17.42 -13.03
N HIS A 261 0.84 16.79 -11.96
CA HIS A 261 0.12 15.75 -11.21
C HIS A 261 -0.58 16.24 -9.94
N GLY A 262 -0.29 17.46 -9.48
CA GLY A 262 -0.69 17.98 -8.18
C GLY A 262 0.13 17.39 -7.03
N TYR A 263 -0.27 17.74 -5.80
CA TYR A 263 0.43 17.36 -4.57
C TYR A 263 -0.23 16.15 -3.88
N HIS A 264 -1.27 16.38 -3.07
CA HIS A 264 -1.91 15.31 -2.28
C HIS A 264 -3.00 14.56 -3.06
N ALA A 265 -3.61 15.17 -4.08
CA ALA A 265 -4.66 14.58 -4.90
C ALA A 265 -4.15 13.91 -6.20
N ILE A 266 -2.98 13.26 -6.17
CA ILE A 266 -2.37 12.64 -7.36
C ILE A 266 -3.30 11.55 -7.92
N LYS A 267 -3.77 11.75 -9.15
CA LYS A 267 -4.60 10.75 -9.86
C LYS A 267 -3.81 10.16 -11.02
N SER A 268 -4.21 8.98 -11.47
CA SER A 268 -3.79 8.51 -12.79
C SER A 268 -4.18 9.57 -13.83
N VAL A 269 -3.28 9.86 -14.75
CA VAL A 269 -3.56 10.77 -15.84
C VAL A 269 -4.59 10.09 -16.72
N THR A 270 -5.83 10.53 -16.60
CA THR A 270 -6.84 10.20 -17.59
C THR A 270 -6.61 11.05 -18.82
N GLU A 271 -7.02 10.49 -19.93
CA GLU A 271 -7.14 11.10 -21.24
C GLU A 271 -7.60 12.58 -21.22
N GLN A 272 -8.63 12.90 -20.43
CA GLN A 272 -9.17 14.25 -20.29
C GLN A 272 -8.30 15.22 -19.44
N LYS A 273 -7.38 14.69 -18.64
CA LYS A 273 -6.53 15.49 -17.74
C LYS A 273 -5.23 15.96 -18.38
N LEU A 274 -4.73 15.26 -19.40
CA LEU A 274 -3.45 15.60 -20.03
C LEU A 274 -3.49 17.02 -20.61
N LEU A 275 -4.52 17.34 -21.40
CA LEU A 275 -4.67 18.67 -22.00
C LEU A 275 -4.86 19.77 -20.93
N SER A 276 -5.58 19.47 -19.85
CA SER A 276 -5.81 20.44 -18.77
C SER A 276 -4.54 20.86 -18.05
N ALA A 277 -3.54 19.97 -17.96
CA ALA A 277 -2.25 20.29 -17.37
C ALA A 277 -1.45 21.23 -18.27
N CYS A 278 -1.47 21.02 -19.58
CA CYS A 278 -0.69 21.82 -20.54
C CYS A 278 -1.16 23.27 -20.62
N VAL A 279 -2.49 23.50 -20.62
CA VAL A 279 -3.06 24.84 -20.77
C VAL A 279 -2.90 25.73 -19.54
N SER A 280 -2.32 25.20 -18.44
CA SER A 280 -1.94 26.01 -17.28
C SER A 280 -0.77 26.95 -17.58
N CYS A 281 0.09 26.57 -18.54
CA CYS A 281 1.29 27.31 -18.92
C CYS A 281 1.38 27.62 -20.42
N HIS A 282 0.71 26.82 -21.26
CA HIS A 282 0.69 27.00 -22.72
C HIS A 282 -0.63 27.58 -23.20
N GLU A 283 -0.58 28.53 -24.13
CA GLU A 283 -1.77 29.00 -24.83
C GLU A 283 -2.39 27.87 -25.68
N ARG A 284 -3.72 27.94 -25.88
CA ARG A 284 -4.44 27.00 -26.73
C ARG A 284 -3.98 27.14 -28.19
N ASN A 285 -3.96 26.04 -28.92
CA ASN A 285 -3.53 25.97 -30.34
C ASN A 285 -2.07 26.38 -30.55
N THR A 286 -1.22 26.13 -29.56
CA THR A 286 0.24 26.19 -29.71
C THR A 286 0.77 24.82 -30.10
N THR A 287 1.99 24.77 -30.65
CA THR A 287 2.69 23.52 -30.95
C THR A 287 2.75 22.57 -29.74
N ALA A 288 2.89 23.11 -28.53
CA ALA A 288 2.90 22.30 -27.31
C ALA A 288 1.55 21.63 -27.02
N THR A 289 0.44 22.35 -27.20
CA THR A 289 -0.90 21.76 -27.05
C THR A 289 -1.22 20.76 -28.16
N GLU A 290 -0.75 21.00 -29.39
CA GLU A 290 -0.89 20.04 -30.50
C GLU A 290 -0.15 18.73 -30.24
N VAL A 291 1.05 18.79 -29.65
CA VAL A 291 1.81 17.61 -29.23
C VAL A 291 1.02 16.80 -28.19
N ALA A 292 0.44 17.47 -27.19
CA ALA A 292 -0.36 16.81 -26.17
C ALA A 292 -1.62 16.17 -26.76
N ASP A 293 -2.32 16.88 -27.65
CA ASP A 293 -3.51 16.37 -28.35
C ASP A 293 -3.18 15.17 -29.24
N ASN A 294 -2.03 15.19 -29.92
CA ASN A 294 -1.58 14.09 -30.76
C ASN A 294 -1.30 12.83 -29.93
N ILE A 295 -0.47 12.95 -28.88
CA ILE A 295 -0.16 11.84 -27.96
C ILE A 295 -1.45 11.27 -27.35
N TYR A 296 -2.33 12.17 -26.91
CA TYR A 296 -3.63 11.79 -26.37
C TYR A 296 -4.45 10.99 -27.37
N SER A 297 -4.66 11.52 -28.58
CA SER A 297 -5.47 10.91 -29.63
C SER A 297 -4.95 9.53 -30.04
N GLN A 298 -3.62 9.35 -30.11
CA GLN A 298 -3.03 8.05 -30.42
C GLN A 298 -3.36 7.01 -29.35
N ILE A 299 -3.08 7.32 -28.08
CA ILE A 299 -3.27 6.37 -26.98
C ILE A 299 -4.75 6.07 -26.75
N SER A 300 -5.62 7.09 -26.81
CA SER A 300 -7.06 6.92 -26.59
C SER A 300 -7.70 6.06 -27.67
N THR A 301 -7.33 6.30 -28.94
CA THR A 301 -7.85 5.55 -30.09
C THR A 301 -7.40 4.11 -30.01
N THR A 302 -6.09 3.87 -29.89
CA THR A 302 -5.55 2.49 -29.79
C THR A 302 -6.08 1.75 -28.56
N ARG A 303 -6.28 2.42 -27.41
CA ARG A 303 -6.90 1.79 -26.23
C ARG A 303 -8.35 1.38 -26.50
N LYS A 304 -9.12 2.24 -27.18
CA LYS A 304 -10.52 1.95 -27.54
C LYS A 304 -10.58 0.74 -28.48
N ASP A 305 -9.73 0.71 -29.50
CA ASP A 305 -9.70 -0.37 -30.48
C ASP A 305 -9.21 -1.69 -29.84
N TYR A 306 -8.21 -1.63 -28.96
CA TYR A 306 -7.80 -2.77 -28.14
C TYR A 306 -8.92 -3.33 -27.26
N THR A 307 -9.70 -2.44 -26.63
CA THR A 307 -10.84 -2.86 -25.79
C THR A 307 -11.94 -3.51 -26.63
N GLU A 308 -12.14 -3.04 -27.86
CA GLU A 308 -13.08 -3.67 -28.80
C GLU A 308 -12.56 -5.04 -29.28
N ALA A 309 -11.28 -5.14 -29.61
CA ALA A 309 -10.63 -6.39 -29.99
C ALA A 309 -10.75 -7.46 -28.89
N LEU A 310 -10.63 -7.09 -27.61
CA LEU A 310 -10.88 -8.00 -26.48
C LEU A 310 -12.30 -8.57 -26.53
N LYS A 311 -13.33 -7.73 -26.72
CA LYS A 311 -14.72 -8.19 -26.82
C LYS A 311 -14.94 -9.12 -28.00
N ILE A 312 -14.31 -8.83 -29.13
CA ILE A 312 -14.39 -9.68 -30.33
C ILE A 312 -13.80 -11.06 -30.03
N VAL A 313 -12.62 -11.12 -29.41
CA VAL A 313 -12.00 -12.40 -29.04
C VAL A 313 -12.86 -13.18 -28.04
N ASP A 314 -13.41 -12.52 -27.03
CA ASP A 314 -14.31 -13.15 -26.06
C ASP A 314 -15.58 -13.69 -26.74
N GLN A 315 -16.15 -12.95 -27.71
CA GLN A 315 -17.30 -13.38 -28.49
C GLN A 315 -16.97 -14.59 -29.38
N LEU A 316 -15.82 -14.58 -30.08
CA LEU A 316 -15.37 -15.70 -30.89
C LEU A 316 -15.13 -16.96 -30.04
N GLU A 317 -14.57 -16.81 -28.84
CA GLU A 317 -14.39 -17.91 -27.89
C GLU A 317 -15.75 -18.48 -27.44
N PHE A 318 -16.73 -17.62 -27.14
CA PHE A 318 -18.09 -18.05 -26.82
C PHE A 318 -18.75 -18.83 -27.97
N GLU A 319 -18.50 -18.42 -29.21
CA GLU A 319 -18.91 -19.13 -30.43
C GLU A 319 -18.11 -20.41 -30.71
N ARG A 320 -17.22 -20.80 -29.78
CA ARG A 320 -16.36 -21.99 -29.82
C ARG A 320 -15.31 -21.97 -30.94
N HIS A 321 -14.93 -20.79 -31.41
CA HIS A 321 -13.77 -20.64 -32.27
C HIS A 321 -12.45 -20.76 -31.48
N PHE A 322 -11.43 -21.33 -32.12
CA PHE A 322 -10.10 -21.43 -31.52
C PHE A 322 -9.35 -20.09 -31.64
N VAL A 323 -9.21 -19.39 -30.52
CA VAL A 323 -8.65 -18.02 -30.45
C VAL A 323 -7.54 -17.86 -29.40
N GLN A 324 -6.95 -18.97 -28.93
CA GLN A 324 -5.92 -18.95 -27.89
C GLN A 324 -4.65 -18.22 -28.33
N ASP A 325 -4.32 -18.30 -29.62
CA ASP A 325 -3.24 -17.52 -30.24
C ASP A 325 -3.51 -16.01 -30.18
N LEU A 326 -4.75 -15.59 -30.47
CA LEU A 326 -5.17 -14.19 -30.38
C LEU A 326 -5.13 -13.66 -28.96
N ARG A 327 -5.43 -14.51 -27.95
CA ARG A 327 -5.38 -14.10 -26.54
C ARG A 327 -3.95 -13.82 -26.07
N GLY A 328 -3.00 -14.71 -26.39
CA GLY A 328 -1.59 -14.47 -26.08
C GLY A 328 -1.04 -13.21 -26.76
N ARG A 329 -1.46 -13.00 -28.01
CA ARG A 329 -1.23 -11.80 -28.80
C ARG A 329 -1.78 -10.51 -28.17
N LEU A 330 -3.00 -10.55 -27.63
CA LEU A 330 -3.60 -9.40 -26.96
C LEU A 330 -2.91 -9.06 -25.63
N GLU A 331 -2.28 -10.03 -24.96
CA GLU A 331 -1.41 -9.72 -23.82
C GLU A 331 -0.13 -8.98 -24.25
N GLU A 332 0.46 -9.31 -25.41
CA GLU A 332 1.56 -8.53 -25.99
C GLU A 332 1.11 -7.10 -26.35
N ALA A 333 -0.06 -6.97 -27.00
CA ALA A 333 -0.63 -5.67 -27.35
C ALA A 333 -0.88 -4.78 -26.12
N LYS A 334 -1.30 -5.37 -25.01
CA LYS A 334 -1.46 -4.70 -23.71
C LYS A 334 -0.14 -4.15 -23.18
N MET A 335 0.96 -4.90 -23.32
CA MET A 335 2.28 -4.43 -22.92
C MET A 335 2.71 -3.21 -23.74
N GLY A 336 2.45 -3.20 -25.05
CA GLY A 336 2.68 -2.04 -25.92
C GLY A 336 1.91 -0.78 -25.46
N LEU A 337 0.63 -0.95 -25.08
CA LEU A 337 -0.17 0.14 -24.50
C LEU A 337 0.39 0.68 -23.19
N LEU A 338 0.87 -0.21 -22.31
CA LEU A 338 1.48 0.19 -21.04
C LEU A 338 2.83 0.90 -21.25
N GLU A 339 3.60 0.50 -22.26
CA GLU A 339 4.84 1.16 -22.66
C GLU A 339 4.57 2.55 -23.23
N ALA A 340 3.64 2.67 -24.19
CA ALA A 340 3.24 3.94 -24.77
C ALA A 340 2.75 4.94 -23.72
N ALA A 341 1.98 4.46 -22.72
CA ALA A 341 1.53 5.28 -21.61
C ALA A 341 2.68 5.84 -20.75
N ARG A 342 3.82 5.14 -20.67
CA ARG A 342 5.02 5.65 -19.99
C ARG A 342 5.76 6.69 -20.83
N ASP A 343 5.89 6.43 -22.13
CA ASP A 343 6.59 7.31 -23.08
C ASP A 343 5.89 8.67 -23.26
N ILE A 344 4.65 8.87 -22.78
CA ILE A 344 4.00 10.20 -22.64
C ILE A 344 4.93 11.21 -21.96
N HIS A 345 5.72 10.79 -20.96
CA HIS A 345 6.61 11.69 -20.22
C HIS A 345 7.81 12.20 -21.03
N THR A 346 8.06 11.64 -22.21
CA THR A 346 9.04 12.19 -23.16
C THR A 346 8.47 13.38 -23.95
N LEU A 347 7.14 13.53 -23.99
CA LEU A 347 6.42 14.51 -24.79
C LEU A 347 6.80 14.45 -26.29
N ASP A 348 7.12 13.25 -26.78
CA ASP A 348 7.41 12.99 -28.19
C ASP A 348 6.34 12.06 -28.80
N PRO A 349 5.45 12.58 -29.68
CA PRO A 349 4.41 11.78 -30.32
C PRO A 349 4.95 10.62 -31.17
N ARG A 350 6.16 10.75 -31.75
CA ARG A 350 6.74 9.70 -32.59
C ARG A 350 7.11 8.48 -31.76
N ARG A 351 7.68 8.72 -30.58
CA ARG A 351 8.06 7.64 -29.66
C ARG A 351 6.83 6.88 -29.15
N VAL A 352 5.74 7.59 -28.88
CA VAL A 352 4.46 6.98 -28.51
C VAL A 352 3.92 6.13 -29.66
N GLU A 353 3.95 6.66 -30.89
CA GLU A 353 3.52 5.95 -32.10
C GLU A 353 4.29 4.65 -32.30
N GLU A 354 5.62 4.69 -32.18
CA GLU A 354 6.51 3.52 -32.29
C GLU A 354 6.14 2.41 -31.31
N ARG A 355 5.74 2.75 -30.07
CA ARG A 355 5.28 1.77 -29.08
C ARG A 355 3.93 1.15 -29.41
N LEU A 356 3.05 1.90 -30.06
CA LEU A 356 1.70 1.46 -30.41
C LEU A 356 1.65 0.62 -31.69
N VAL A 357 2.71 0.60 -32.50
CA VAL A 357 2.78 -0.20 -33.75
C VAL A 357 2.38 -1.66 -33.52
N ILE A 358 2.94 -2.29 -32.49
CA ILE A 358 2.64 -3.71 -32.20
C ILE A 358 1.18 -3.85 -31.78
N THR A 359 0.69 -3.00 -30.88
CA THR A 359 -0.71 -3.05 -30.42
C THR A 359 -1.68 -2.89 -31.59
N ASN A 360 -1.47 -1.90 -32.46
CA ASN A 360 -2.31 -1.67 -33.63
C ASN A 360 -2.30 -2.87 -34.59
N ALA A 361 -1.12 -3.44 -34.86
CA ALA A 361 -1.00 -4.63 -35.72
C ALA A 361 -1.73 -5.86 -35.15
N VAL A 362 -1.75 -6.04 -33.82
CA VAL A 362 -2.52 -7.10 -33.17
C VAL A 362 -4.02 -6.84 -33.26
N VAL A 363 -4.46 -5.60 -33.05
CA VAL A 363 -5.87 -5.21 -33.18
C VAL A 363 -6.39 -5.46 -34.59
N ASP A 364 -5.63 -5.04 -35.61
CA ASP A 364 -5.96 -5.28 -37.02
C ASP A 364 -6.07 -6.79 -37.33
N GLU A 365 -5.25 -7.60 -36.67
CA GLU A 365 -5.33 -9.05 -36.82
C GLU A 365 -6.59 -9.66 -36.24
N VAL A 366 -7.02 -9.20 -35.07
CA VAL A 366 -8.28 -9.64 -34.47
C VAL A 366 -9.44 -9.33 -35.41
N HIS A 367 -9.52 -8.10 -35.93
CA HIS A 367 -10.57 -7.71 -36.87
C HIS A 367 -10.55 -8.54 -38.17
N ARG A 368 -9.36 -8.78 -38.73
CA ARG A 368 -9.24 -9.63 -39.92
C ARG A 368 -9.70 -11.07 -39.65
N ARG A 369 -9.41 -11.62 -38.46
CA ARG A 369 -9.82 -12.97 -38.08
C ARG A 369 -11.33 -13.06 -37.86
N GLU A 370 -11.92 -12.04 -37.25
CA GLU A 370 -13.37 -11.91 -37.11
C GLU A 370 -14.06 -11.92 -38.47
N GLU A 371 -13.55 -11.12 -39.42
CA GLU A 371 -14.10 -11.07 -40.78
C GLU A 371 -14.02 -12.43 -41.49
N GLN A 372 -12.89 -13.13 -41.36
CA GLN A 372 -12.73 -14.49 -41.89
C GLN A 372 -13.76 -15.48 -41.32
N TYR A 373 -14.03 -15.44 -40.01
CA TYR A 373 -15.06 -16.29 -39.40
C TYR A 373 -16.47 -15.92 -39.86
N ARG A 374 -16.75 -14.62 -39.97
CA ARG A 374 -18.04 -14.11 -40.47
C ARG A 374 -18.30 -14.54 -41.91
N GLU A 375 -17.30 -14.44 -42.78
CA GLU A 375 -17.39 -14.89 -44.18
C GLU A 375 -17.54 -16.41 -44.29
N SER A 376 -16.80 -17.18 -43.49
CA SER A 376 -16.94 -18.63 -43.43
C SER A 376 -18.36 -19.03 -43.01
N ARG A 377 -18.92 -18.43 -41.96
CA ARG A 377 -20.30 -18.66 -41.52
C ARG A 377 -21.31 -18.28 -42.62
N ARG A 378 -21.10 -17.14 -43.30
CA ARG A 378 -21.96 -16.73 -44.42
C ARG A 378 -21.94 -17.75 -45.56
N THR A 379 -20.76 -18.25 -45.90
CA THR A 379 -20.56 -19.26 -46.95
C THR A 379 -21.25 -20.58 -46.59
N TRP A 380 -21.09 -21.05 -45.35
CA TRP A 380 -21.78 -22.25 -44.86
C TRP A 380 -23.30 -22.09 -44.86
N ASN A 381 -23.82 -20.94 -44.41
CA ASN A 381 -25.25 -20.67 -44.43
C ASN A 381 -25.83 -20.69 -45.86
N ILE A 382 -25.11 -20.12 -46.83
CA ILE A 382 -25.52 -20.17 -48.24
C ILE A 382 -25.45 -21.60 -48.78
N ALA A 383 -24.39 -22.36 -48.45
CA ALA A 383 -24.21 -23.75 -48.90
C ALA A 383 -25.26 -24.72 -48.32
N LEU A 384 -25.81 -24.43 -47.13
CA LEU A 384 -26.87 -25.24 -46.51
C LEU A 384 -28.23 -25.05 -47.20
N ILE A 385 -28.49 -23.92 -47.86
CA ILE A 385 -29.77 -23.67 -48.56
C ILE A 385 -30.09 -24.75 -49.61
N PRO A 386 -29.22 -25.06 -50.60
CA PRO A 386 -29.51 -26.10 -51.58
C PRO A 386 -29.63 -27.49 -50.95
N MET A 387 -28.89 -27.79 -49.87
CA MET A 387 -29.01 -29.04 -49.13
C MET A 387 -30.41 -29.18 -48.49
N TRP A 388 -30.88 -28.13 -47.80
CA TRP A 388 -32.23 -28.12 -47.23
C TRP A 388 -33.33 -28.16 -48.31
N MET A 389 -33.15 -27.46 -49.42
CA MET A 389 -34.05 -27.52 -50.56
C MET A 389 -34.13 -28.94 -51.14
N PHE A 390 -32.99 -29.62 -51.28
CA PHE A 390 -32.95 -31.02 -51.74
C PHE A 390 -33.69 -31.96 -50.78
N ILE A 391 -33.45 -31.82 -49.47
CA ILE A 391 -34.15 -32.61 -48.44
C ILE A 391 -35.66 -32.37 -48.50
N LEU A 392 -36.11 -31.12 -48.60
CA LEU A 392 -37.53 -30.78 -48.70
C LEU A 392 -38.19 -31.37 -49.95
N VAL A 393 -37.53 -31.27 -51.11
CA VAL A 393 -38.01 -31.87 -52.37
C VAL A 393 -38.10 -33.39 -52.24
N LEU A 394 -37.07 -34.05 -51.69
CA LEU A 394 -37.05 -35.50 -51.51
C LEU A 394 -38.17 -35.94 -50.54
N SER A 395 -38.33 -35.25 -49.40
CA SER A 395 -39.42 -35.50 -48.45
C SER A 395 -40.79 -35.32 -49.09
N PHE A 396 -40.98 -34.30 -49.92
CA PHE A 396 -42.22 -34.07 -50.65
C PHE A 396 -42.50 -35.19 -51.67
N LEU A 397 -41.48 -35.63 -52.43
CA LEU A 397 -41.62 -36.73 -53.38
C LEU A 397 -41.97 -38.06 -52.69
N LEU A 398 -41.33 -38.35 -51.55
CA LEU A 398 -41.64 -39.53 -50.73
C LEU A 398 -43.06 -39.47 -50.15
N TYR A 399 -43.49 -38.30 -49.67
CA TYR A 399 -44.84 -38.09 -49.18
C TYR A 399 -45.89 -38.25 -50.28
N TRP A 400 -45.67 -37.64 -51.45
CA TRP A 400 -46.54 -37.79 -52.62
C TRP A 400 -46.67 -39.26 -53.00
N LYS A 401 -45.54 -39.98 -53.13
CA LYS A 401 -45.56 -41.40 -53.47
C LYS A 401 -46.41 -42.20 -52.48
N LYS A 402 -46.24 -41.95 -51.18
CA LYS A 402 -47.03 -42.61 -50.14
C LYS A 402 -48.54 -42.31 -50.27
N CYS A 403 -48.93 -41.06 -50.49
CA CYS A 403 -50.34 -40.71 -50.69
C CYS A 403 -50.93 -41.32 -51.96
N LYS A 404 -50.13 -41.49 -53.01
CA LYS A 404 -50.55 -42.18 -54.24
C LYS A 404 -50.78 -43.67 -53.98
N ASP A 405 -49.82 -44.33 -53.32
CA ASP A 405 -49.92 -45.75 -52.95
C ASP A 405 -51.14 -45.99 -52.03
N GLU A 406 -51.49 -45.07 -51.12
CA GLU A 406 -52.69 -45.13 -50.25
C GLU A 406 -54.02 -44.79 -50.96
N SER A 407 -53.99 -44.30 -52.21
CA SER A 407 -55.19 -43.97 -53.01
C SER A 407 -55.54 -45.01 -54.08
N GLU A 408 -54.64 -45.97 -54.31
CA GLU A 408 -54.81 -47.10 -55.24
C GLU A 408 -55.23 -48.42 -54.54
N ASP A 409 -55.23 -48.44 -53.19
CA ASP A 409 -55.92 -49.40 -52.32
C ASP A 409 -57.30 -48.86 -51.90
#